data_AF-A0A1V5VXV5-F1
#
_entry.id   AF-A0A1V5VXV5-F1
#
_cell.length_a   1.000
_cell.length_b   1.000
_cell.length_c   1.000
_cell.angle_alpha   90.00
_cell.angle_beta   90.00
_cell.angle_gamma   90.00
#
_symmetry.space_group_name_H-M   'P 1'
#
loop_
_entity.id
_entity.type
_entity.pdbx_description
1 polymer ?
#
loop_
_entity_poly.entity_id
_entity_poly.type
_entity_poly.pdbx_seq_one_letter_code
_entity_poly.pdbx_strand_id
1 'polypeptide(L)'
;MLNFKIFRVNNLSIKRSKVVQYLLPLYYVEIIYVISLVNFLFGKTAATLIGGTITLLFTIHIAKIITESKFNITIQLLIMDIYIPYCMVFVINSIISDLPKMKTDYFIIAFRSLMCIAGIFSFFVLTESSQKN
;
A
#
# COMPACT_ATOMS: atom_id res chain seq x y z
N MET A 1 10.43 35.05 15.68
CA MET A 1 11.01 33.77 16.15
C MET A 1 9.93 33.06 16.99
N LEU A 2 9.04 32.31 16.35
CA LEU A 2 7.87 31.71 17.02
C LEU A 2 8.25 30.33 17.58
N ASN A 3 8.26 30.25 18.90
CA ASN A 3 8.58 29.05 19.67
C ASN A 3 7.30 28.19 19.84
N PHE A 4 6.99 27.34 18.86
CA PHE A 4 5.92 26.35 18.99
C PHE A 4 6.42 25.12 19.77
N LYS A 5 6.27 25.27 21.09
CA LYS A 5 6.46 24.30 22.17
C LYS A 5 5.95 22.89 21.80
N ILE A 6 6.90 22.04 21.40
CA ILE A 6 7.21 20.60 21.65
C ILE A 6 6.24 19.70 22.48
N PHE A 7 5.05 20.13 22.89
CA PHE A 7 4.20 19.39 23.84
C PHE A 7 3.15 18.45 23.21
N ARG A 8 3.23 18.12 21.92
CA ARG A 8 2.19 17.32 21.23
C ARG A 8 2.73 16.23 20.31
N VAL A 9 3.79 15.54 20.68
CA VAL A 9 4.39 14.49 19.82
C VAL A 9 4.24 13.08 20.39
N ASN A 10 4.16 12.89 21.71
CA ASN A 10 4.14 11.52 22.27
C ASN A 10 2.78 10.83 22.20
N ASN A 11 1.66 11.56 22.22
CA ASN A 11 0.33 10.94 22.10
C ASN A 11 -0.12 10.75 20.62
N LEU A 12 0.71 11.18 19.67
CA LEU A 12 0.47 11.08 18.22
C LEU A 12 1.16 9.86 17.58
N SER A 13 2.23 9.33 18.18
CA SER A 13 2.90 8.13 17.62
C SER A 13 1.99 6.90 17.68
N ILE A 14 1.29 6.69 18.79
CA ILE A 14 0.35 5.57 18.99
C ILE A 14 -0.82 5.64 17.99
N LYS A 15 -1.31 6.84 17.65
CA LYS A 15 -2.37 7.02 16.65
C LYS A 15 -1.87 6.79 15.22
N ARG A 16 -0.63 7.17 14.90
CA ARG A 16 -0.03 7.01 13.57
C ARG A 16 0.22 5.55 13.20
N SER A 17 0.69 4.74 14.15
CA SER A 17 0.82 3.27 13.98
C SER A 17 -0.52 2.61 13.61
N LYS A 18 -1.62 3.07 14.21
CA LYS A 18 -2.97 2.56 13.88
C LYS A 18 -3.45 2.92 12.47
N VAL A 19 -3.11 4.10 11.93
CA VAL A 19 -3.57 4.44 10.57
C VAL A 19 -2.89 3.57 9.51
N VAL A 20 -1.59 3.33 9.67
CA VAL A 20 -0.81 2.42 8.83
C VAL A 20 -1.40 1.01 8.85
N GLN A 21 -1.90 0.54 10.00
CA GLN A 21 -2.60 -0.75 10.13
C GLN A 21 -3.87 -0.87 9.30
N TYR A 22 -4.59 0.23 9.08
CA TYR A 22 -5.82 0.22 8.26
C TYR A 22 -5.54 0.45 6.76
N LEU A 23 -4.41 1.08 6.42
CA LEU A 23 -4.07 1.40 5.03
C LEU A 23 -3.28 0.29 4.34
N LEU A 24 -2.37 -0.40 5.04
CA LEU A 24 -1.62 -1.53 4.44
C LEU A 24 -2.50 -2.66 3.91
N PRO A 25 -3.59 -3.06 4.59
CA PRO A 25 -4.48 -4.08 4.05
C PRO A 25 -5.10 -3.71 2.71
N LEU A 26 -5.16 -2.42 2.33
CA LEU A 26 -5.70 -2.05 1.02
C LEU A 26 -4.85 -2.60 -0.14
N TYR A 27 -3.57 -2.91 0.09
CA TYR A 27 -2.72 -3.59 -0.87
C TYR A 27 -3.20 -5.03 -1.19
N TYR A 28 -4.10 -5.61 -0.38
CA TYR A 28 -4.74 -6.89 -0.72
C TYR A 28 -5.46 -6.86 -2.06
N VAL A 29 -5.95 -5.69 -2.48
CA VAL A 29 -6.63 -5.57 -3.78
C VAL A 29 -5.68 -5.85 -4.93
N GLU A 30 -4.39 -5.51 -4.81
CA GLU A 30 -3.39 -5.88 -5.80
C GLU A 30 -3.14 -7.39 -5.84
N ILE A 31 -3.21 -8.06 -4.69
CA ILE A 31 -3.13 -9.52 -4.62
C ILE A 31 -4.30 -10.15 -5.41
N ILE A 32 -5.50 -9.58 -5.34
CA ILE A 32 -6.66 -10.07 -6.12
C ILE A 32 -6.41 -9.92 -7.63
N TYR A 33 -5.81 -8.81 -8.08
CA TYR A 33 -5.43 -8.64 -9.49
C TYR A 33 -4.36 -9.66 -9.92
N VAL A 34 -3.35 -9.90 -9.07
CA VAL A 34 -2.32 -10.93 -9.34
C VAL A 34 -2.93 -12.32 -9.42
N ILE A 35 -3.84 -12.68 -8.50
CA ILE A 35 -4.54 -13.97 -8.54
C ILE A 35 -5.35 -14.11 -9.83
N SER A 36 -6.03 -13.05 -10.26
CA SER A 36 -6.81 -13.05 -11.51
C SER A 36 -5.91 -13.26 -12.73
N LEU A 37 -4.76 -12.58 -12.77
CA LEU A 37 -3.75 -12.74 -13.83
C LEU A 37 -3.19 -14.16 -13.86
N VAL A 38 -2.78 -14.70 -12.70
CA VAL A 38 -2.23 -16.05 -12.59
C VAL A 38 -3.28 -17.09 -12.98
N ASN A 39 -4.54 -16.90 -12.60
CA ASN A 39 -5.62 -17.79 -12.99
C ASN A 39 -5.83 -17.81 -14.51
N PHE A 40 -5.70 -16.65 -15.15
CA PHE A 40 -5.77 -16.55 -16.61
C PHE A 40 -4.60 -17.26 -17.31
N LEU A 41 -3.38 -17.11 -16.81
CA LEU A 41 -2.17 -17.63 -17.47
C LEU A 41 -1.86 -19.10 -17.15
N PHE A 42 -2.09 -19.53 -15.90
CA PHE A 42 -1.64 -20.82 -15.38
C PHE A 42 -2.77 -21.67 -14.79
N GLY A 43 -4.00 -21.16 -14.81
CA GLY A 43 -5.18 -21.86 -14.32
C GLY A 43 -5.41 -21.77 -12.81
N LYS A 44 -6.52 -22.38 -12.38
CA LYS A 44 -7.07 -22.24 -11.02
C LYS A 44 -6.16 -22.78 -9.92
N THR A 45 -5.50 -23.91 -10.16
CA THR A 45 -4.63 -24.56 -9.17
C THR A 45 -3.43 -23.69 -8.85
N ALA A 46 -2.74 -23.18 -9.86
CA ALA A 46 -1.63 -22.24 -9.70
C ALA A 46 -2.07 -20.95 -9.00
N ALA A 47 -3.22 -20.38 -9.41
CA ALA A 47 -3.75 -19.16 -8.80
C ALA A 47 -4.08 -19.33 -7.32
N THR A 48 -4.63 -20.48 -6.93
CA THR A 48 -4.97 -20.77 -5.54
C THR A 48 -3.71 -20.92 -4.69
N LEU A 49 -2.70 -21.65 -5.17
CA LEU A 49 -1.43 -21.85 -4.46
C LEU A 49 -0.65 -20.54 -4.31
N ILE A 50 -0.51 -19.79 -5.40
CA ILE A 50 0.22 -18.51 -5.41
C ILE A 50 -0.54 -17.48 -4.58
N GLY A 51 -1.84 -17.36 -4.77
CA GLY A 51 -2.69 -16.43 -4.03
C GLY A 51 -2.67 -16.68 -2.52
N GLY A 52 -2.78 -17.96 -2.11
CA GLY A 52 -2.68 -18.35 -0.71
C GLY A 52 -1.31 -18.04 -0.10
N THR A 53 -0.24 -18.35 -0.84
CA THR A 53 1.15 -18.09 -0.39
C THR A 53 1.40 -16.59 -0.22
N ILE A 54 1.04 -15.78 -1.22
CA ILE A 54 1.21 -14.32 -1.16
C ILE A 54 0.39 -13.72 -0.01
N THR A 55 -0.86 -14.16 0.14
CA THR A 55 -1.76 -13.71 1.22
C THR A 55 -1.17 -13.97 2.61
N LEU A 56 -0.60 -15.17 2.81
CA LEU A 56 0.00 -15.57 4.08
C LEU A 56 1.27 -14.76 4.37
N LEU A 57 2.16 -14.64 3.37
CA LEU A 57 3.37 -13.82 3.50
C LEU A 57 3.03 -12.36 3.81
N PHE A 58 2.02 -11.80 3.15
CA PHE A 58 1.59 -10.42 3.34
C PHE A 58 0.98 -10.21 4.74
N THR A 59 0.20 -11.18 5.24
CA THR A 59 -0.32 -11.15 6.62
C THR A 59 0.82 -11.11 7.64
N ILE A 60 1.83 -11.99 7.47
CA ILE A 60 3.01 -12.03 8.35
C ILE A 60 3.76 -10.70 8.27
N HIS A 61 3.92 -10.14 7.08
CA HIS A 61 4.60 -8.86 6.88
C HIS A 61 3.90 -7.72 7.62
N ILE A 62 2.58 -7.59 7.48
CA ILE A 62 1.79 -6.59 8.22
C ILE A 62 1.94 -6.81 9.72
N ALA A 63 1.80 -8.04 10.22
CA ALA A 63 1.95 -8.33 11.64
C ALA A 63 3.33 -7.87 12.17
N LYS A 64 4.39 -8.09 11.39
CA LYS A 64 5.75 -7.64 11.77
C LYS A 64 5.92 -6.12 11.71
N ILE A 65 5.24 -5.42 10.81
CA ILE A 65 5.20 -3.95 10.79
C ILE A 65 4.48 -3.42 12.03
N ILE A 66 3.39 -4.09 12.46
CA ILE A 66 2.66 -3.73 13.68
C ILE A 66 3.52 -3.89 14.92
N THR A 67 4.36 -4.92 14.98
CA THR A 67 5.35 -5.10 16.04
C THR A 67 6.60 -4.22 15.87
N GLU A 68 6.53 -3.18 15.02
CA GLU A 68 7.58 -2.20 14.77
C GLU A 68 8.93 -2.81 14.35
N SER A 69 8.90 -3.93 13.62
CA SER A 69 10.11 -4.57 13.11
C SER A 69 10.80 -3.69 12.06
N LYS A 70 11.97 -3.15 12.39
CA LYS A 70 12.77 -2.26 11.52
C LYS A 70 12.94 -2.82 10.10
N PHE A 71 13.30 -4.10 9.98
CA PHE A 71 13.49 -4.76 8.69
C PHE A 71 12.23 -4.75 7.82
N ASN A 72 11.06 -5.00 8.41
CA ASN A 72 9.81 -5.04 7.65
C ASN A 72 9.33 -3.63 7.28
N ILE A 73 9.60 -2.63 8.14
CA ILE A 73 9.35 -1.22 7.81
C ILE A 73 10.22 -0.80 6.62
N THR A 74 11.50 -1.16 6.59
CA THR A 74 12.40 -0.86 5.47
C THR A 74 11.95 -1.53 4.17
N ILE A 75 11.58 -2.82 4.23
CA ILE A 75 11.04 -3.53 3.06
C ILE A 75 9.76 -2.85 2.57
N GLN A 76 8.85 -2.49 3.48
CA GLN A 76 7.60 -1.83 3.12
C GLN A 76 7.88 -0.48 2.44
N LEU A 77 8.80 0.33 2.97
CA LEU A 77 9.19 1.60 2.34
C LEU A 77 9.74 1.37 0.91
N LEU A 78 10.58 0.35 0.72
CA LEU A 78 11.10 -0.01 -0.61
C LEU A 78 9.99 -0.45 -1.57
N ILE A 79 9.03 -1.26 -1.10
CA ILE A 79 7.86 -1.66 -1.91
C ILE A 79 7.04 -0.43 -2.30
N MET A 80 6.87 0.51 -1.37
CA MET A 80 6.10 1.74 -1.60
C MET A 80 6.78 2.68 -2.59
N ASP A 81 8.11 2.78 -2.56
CA ASP A 81 8.90 3.56 -3.54
C ASP A 81 8.71 3.06 -4.98
N ILE A 82 8.43 1.77 -5.17
CA ILE A 82 8.14 1.20 -6.50
C ILE A 82 6.64 1.32 -6.83
N TYR A 83 5.79 1.05 -5.85
CA TYR A 83 4.34 0.97 -6.06
C TYR A 83 3.68 2.33 -6.31
N ILE A 84 4.10 3.38 -5.60
CA ILE A 84 3.51 4.71 -5.73
C ILE A 84 3.72 5.27 -7.15
N PRO A 85 4.94 5.27 -7.73
CA PRO A 85 5.15 5.66 -9.12
C PRO A 85 4.36 4.80 -10.11
N TYR A 86 4.30 3.48 -9.90
CA TYR A 86 3.51 2.59 -10.75
C TYR A 86 2.03 3.00 -10.78
N CYS A 87 1.43 3.25 -9.62
CA CYS A 87 0.05 3.70 -9.52
C CYS A 87 -0.15 5.10 -10.12
N MET A 88 0.78 6.03 -9.89
CA MET A 88 0.71 7.36 -10.49
C MET A 88 0.71 7.30 -12.02
N VAL A 89 1.64 6.54 -12.61
CA VAL A 89 1.73 6.39 -14.06
C VAL A 89 0.45 5.78 -14.62
N PHE A 90 -0.10 4.75 -13.95
CA PHE A 90 -1.39 4.17 -14.34
C PHE A 90 -2.52 5.20 -14.32
N VAL A 91 -2.64 5.99 -13.25
CA VAL A 91 -3.69 7.01 -13.12
C VAL A 91 -3.54 8.10 -14.18
N ILE A 92 -2.32 8.61 -14.39
CA ILE A 92 -2.02 9.64 -15.39
C ILE A 92 -2.35 9.14 -16.80
N ASN A 93 -1.87 7.95 -17.17
CA ASN A 93 -2.16 7.35 -18.47
C ASN A 93 -3.66 7.12 -18.65
N SER A 94 -4.36 6.72 -17.60
CA SER A 94 -5.81 6.52 -17.64
C SER A 94 -6.60 7.83 -17.78
N ILE A 95 -6.03 8.98 -17.41
CA ILE A 95 -6.65 10.29 -17.61
C ILE A 95 -6.39 10.79 -19.02
N ILE A 96 -5.14 10.68 -19.50
CA ILE A 96 -4.71 11.21 -20.80
C ILE A 96 -5.20 10.34 -21.97
N SER A 97 -5.39 9.04 -21.75
CA SER A 97 -5.82 8.14 -22.80
C SER A 97 -7.29 8.35 -23.18
N ASP A 98 -7.50 8.60 -24.48
CA ASP A 98 -8.81 8.67 -25.15
C ASP A 98 -9.41 7.29 -25.48
N LEU A 99 -8.87 6.22 -24.90
CA LEU A 99 -9.45 4.88 -25.09
C LEU A 99 -10.88 4.82 -24.52
N PRO A 100 -11.81 4.12 -25.19
CA PRO A 100 -13.17 3.92 -24.69
C PRO A 100 -13.12 3.15 -23.36
N LYS A 101 -13.61 3.79 -22.28
CA LYS A 101 -13.59 3.25 -20.91
C LYS A 101 -14.92 2.60 -20.56
N MET A 102 -14.87 1.38 -20.04
CA MET A 102 -16.03 0.73 -19.44
C MET A 102 -16.30 1.32 -18.04
N LYS A 103 -17.53 1.19 -17.53
CA LYS A 103 -17.89 1.69 -16.19
C LYS A 103 -17.00 1.12 -15.07
N THR A 104 -16.52 -0.11 -15.24
CA THR A 104 -15.57 -0.78 -14.34
C THR A 104 -14.21 -0.10 -14.29
N ASP A 105 -13.78 0.51 -15.40
CA ASP A 105 -12.44 1.11 -15.50
C ASP A 105 -12.36 2.37 -14.65
N TYR A 106 -13.44 3.16 -14.60
CA TYR A 106 -13.55 4.32 -13.71
C TYR A 106 -13.44 3.93 -12.23
N PHE A 107 -14.01 2.78 -11.83
CA PHE A 107 -13.87 2.28 -10.48
C PHE A 107 -12.42 1.90 -10.16
N ILE A 108 -11.75 1.22 -11.09
CA ILE A 108 -10.33 0.84 -10.94
C ILE A 108 -9.45 2.10 -10.82
N ILE A 109 -9.69 3.11 -11.65
CA ILE A 109 -8.94 4.38 -11.62
C ILE A 109 -9.16 5.11 -10.30
N ALA A 110 -10.42 5.22 -9.83
CA ALA A 110 -10.75 5.85 -8.56
C ALA A 110 -10.16 5.09 -7.36
N PHE A 111 -10.17 3.76 -7.41
CA PHE A 111 -9.56 2.95 -6.36
C PHE A 111 -8.03 3.09 -6.36
N ARG A 112 -7.39 3.04 -7.53
CA ARG A 112 -5.93 3.22 -7.69
C ARG A 112 -5.46 4.62 -7.25
N SER A 113 -6.25 5.67 -7.48
CA SER A 113 -5.93 7.01 -6.99
C SER A 113 -6.05 7.12 -5.47
N LEU A 114 -7.09 6.51 -4.87
CA LEU A 114 -7.21 6.41 -3.42
C LEU A 114 -6.04 5.62 -2.79
N MET A 115 -5.63 4.52 -3.42
CA MET A 115 -4.46 3.73 -3.03
C MET A 115 -3.17 4.53 -3.09
N CYS A 116 -3.00 5.36 -4.13
CA CYS A 116 -1.83 6.22 -4.25
C CYS A 116 -1.77 7.24 -3.09
N ILE A 117 -2.90 7.85 -2.73
CA ILE A 117 -2.99 8.79 -1.61
C ILE A 117 -2.71 8.08 -0.28
N ALA A 118 -3.33 6.92 -0.06
CA ALA A 118 -3.11 6.08 1.12
C ALA A 118 -1.65 5.61 1.25
N GLY A 119 -1.03 5.26 0.11
CA GLY A 119 0.37 4.88 0.01
C GLY A 119 1.29 6.02 0.38
N ILE A 120 1.11 7.21 -0.21
CA ILE A 120 1.92 8.40 0.13
C ILE A 120 1.80 8.73 1.62
N PHE A 121 0.58 8.70 2.17
CA PHE A 121 0.37 8.96 3.59
C PHE A 121 1.09 7.93 4.48
N SER A 122 0.96 6.65 4.15
CA SER A 122 1.60 5.56 4.90
C SER A 122 3.13 5.63 4.79
N PHE A 123 3.67 6.07 3.66
CA PHE A 123 5.10 6.25 3.43
C PHE A 123 5.67 7.32 4.36
N PHE A 124 5.03 8.48 4.45
CA PHE A 124 5.45 9.53 5.38
C PHE A 124 5.43 9.06 6.84
N VAL A 125 4.37 8.34 7.24
CA VAL A 125 4.25 7.84 8.61
C VAL A 125 5.33 6.81 8.94
N LEU A 126 5.56 5.85 8.05
CA LEU A 126 6.58 4.82 8.23
C LEU A 126 8.00 5.39 8.19
N THR A 127 8.24 6.39 7.36
CA THR A 127 9.54 7.10 7.29
C THR A 127 9.86 7.79 8.60
N GLU A 128 8.90 8.53 9.19
CA GLU A 128 9.10 9.18 10.48
C GLU A 128 9.29 8.17 11.62
N SER A 129 8.58 7.03 11.57
CA SER A 129 8.76 5.93 12.52
C SER A 129 10.16 5.31 12.41
N SER A 130 10.70 5.22 11.19
CA SER A 130 12.05 4.68 10.96
C SER A 130 13.16 5.62 11.43
N GLN A 131 12.94 6.94 11.48
CA GLN A 131 13.95 7.91 11.92
C GLN A 131 14.01 8.10 13.43
N LYS A 132 12.94 7.77 14.17
CA LYS A 132 12.87 7.90 15.62
C LYS A 132 13.52 6.77 16.42
N ASN A 133 14.00 5.72 15.75
CA ASN A 133 14.35 4.43 16.36
C ASN A 133 15.73 3.93 15.93
#